data_AF-A0A4P6ENX9-F1
#
_entry.id   AF-A0A4P6ENX9-F1
#
_cell.length_a   1.000
_cell.length_b   1.000
_cell.length_c   1.000
_cell.angle_alpha   90.00
_cell.angle_beta   90.00
_cell.angle_gamma   90.00
#
_symmetry.space_group_name_H-M   'P 1'
#
loop_
_entity.id
_entity.type
_entity.pdbx_description
1 polymer ?
#
loop_
_entity_poly.entity_id
_entity_poly.type
_entity_poly.pdbx_seq_one_letter_code
_entity_poly.pdbx_strand_id
1 'polypeptide(L)'
;MRITPYVTTIARAVTGGAVVLAVTAGALASTGARTQARYEAAMHVHAAEVARLDTDDAALRAAVAEARRLLADTDGTVAYSPTRTTLAAAIAQAERADDAAAESQAARPGRSLETAEAAIRAVQRARTAQRDAGKELSMAVTMVGDSHATFVLDQAVARAADARTALDAAVGEGERTLADTAGRVPDDAVRQDLRDALAVAAALPATPRDESVAGFDETAAQHAAVQADVVARTAAARRAASGEAGAGHGDTAPADRA
;
A
#
# COMPACT_ATOMS: atom_id res chain seq x y z
N MET A 1 -10.26 55.30 85.75
CA MET A 1 -10.20 53.83 85.63
C MET A 1 -8.76 53.46 85.24
N ARG A 2 -7.92 53.09 86.22
CA ARG A 2 -6.50 52.77 85.99
C ARG A 2 -6.42 51.35 85.42
N ILE A 3 -6.17 51.22 84.13
CA ILE A 3 -5.93 49.93 83.49
C ILE A 3 -4.53 49.48 83.91
N THR A 4 -4.47 48.40 84.68
CA THR A 4 -3.23 47.79 85.18
C THR A 4 -2.36 47.38 83.98
N PRO A 5 -1.04 47.67 83.96
CA PRO A 5 -0.16 47.44 82.81
C PRO A 5 -0.15 45.97 82.32
N TYR A 6 -0.48 45.02 83.20
CA TYR A 6 -0.65 43.60 82.87
C TYR A 6 -1.80 43.33 81.87
N VAL A 7 -2.91 44.05 81.95
CA VAL A 7 -4.09 43.84 81.08
C VAL A 7 -3.79 44.27 79.65
N THR A 8 -3.04 45.36 79.47
CA THR A 8 -2.58 45.83 78.16
C THR A 8 -1.58 44.88 77.50
N THR A 9 -0.72 44.21 78.28
CA THR A 9 0.25 43.24 77.75
C THR A 9 -0.43 41.95 77.32
N ILE A 10 -1.38 41.44 78.11
CA ILE A 10 -2.16 40.25 77.76
C ILE A 10 -3.05 40.52 76.54
N ALA A 11 -3.72 41.68 76.49
CA ALA A 11 -4.52 42.06 75.33
C ALA A 11 -3.67 42.15 74.05
N ARG A 12 -2.48 42.75 74.11
CA ARG A 12 -1.55 42.79 72.95
C ARG A 12 -1.06 41.42 72.53
N ALA A 13 -0.77 40.51 73.48
CA ALA A 13 -0.36 39.14 73.18
C ALA A 13 -1.49 38.33 72.50
N VAL A 14 -2.73 38.47 72.97
CA VAL A 14 -3.91 37.81 72.36
C VAL A 14 -4.18 38.35 70.96
N THR A 15 -4.09 39.66 70.77
CA THR A 15 -4.31 40.28 69.44
C THR A 15 -3.19 39.89 68.47
N GLY A 16 -1.93 39.84 68.92
CA GLY A 16 -0.79 39.38 68.12
C GLY A 16 -0.91 37.91 67.71
N GLY A 17 -1.30 37.03 68.63
CA GLY A 17 -1.53 35.62 68.33
C GLY A 17 -2.66 35.37 67.33
N ALA A 18 -3.75 36.13 67.44
CA ALA A 18 -4.88 36.04 66.50
C ALA A 18 -4.50 36.49 65.08
N VAL A 19 -3.67 37.53 64.94
CA VAL A 19 -3.18 38.01 63.63
C VAL A 19 -2.27 36.97 62.97
N VAL A 20 -1.35 36.36 63.72
CA VAL A 20 -0.46 35.31 63.17
C VAL A 20 -1.25 34.10 62.71
N LEU A 21 -2.25 33.65 63.47
CA LEU A 21 -3.14 32.56 63.09
C LEU A 21 -3.97 32.89 61.84
N ALA A 22 -4.51 34.10 61.74
CA ALA A 22 -5.28 34.54 60.56
C ALA A 22 -4.40 34.61 59.30
N VAL A 23 -3.16 35.11 59.42
CA VAL A 23 -2.21 35.19 58.30
C VAL A 23 -1.76 33.81 57.86
N THR A 24 -1.46 32.90 58.78
CA THR A 24 -1.08 31.52 58.43
C THR A 24 -2.24 30.75 57.82
N ALA A 25 -3.45 30.85 58.39
CA ALA A 25 -4.65 30.24 57.82
C ALA A 25 -4.97 30.81 56.42
N GLY A 26 -4.84 32.13 56.21
CA GLY A 26 -5.04 32.77 54.91
C GLY A 26 -3.97 32.38 53.88
N ALA A 27 -2.71 32.22 54.30
CA ALA A 27 -1.63 31.73 53.43
C ALA A 27 -1.88 30.26 52.99
N LEU A 28 -2.34 29.40 53.90
CA LEU A 28 -2.72 28.01 53.62
C LEU A 28 -3.96 27.92 52.71
N ALA A 29 -4.99 28.75 52.95
CA ALA A 29 -6.19 28.79 52.12
C ALA A 29 -5.89 29.30 50.69
N SER A 30 -5.05 30.33 50.55
CA SER A 30 -4.67 30.86 49.25
C SER A 30 -3.74 29.94 48.45
N THR A 31 -2.87 29.17 49.11
CA THR A 31 -2.09 28.12 48.44
C THR A 31 -2.96 26.94 48.02
N GLY A 32 -3.90 26.51 48.87
CA GLY A 32 -4.90 25.48 48.55
C GLY A 32 -5.79 25.85 47.36
N ALA A 33 -6.28 27.10 47.31
CA ALA A 33 -7.09 27.57 46.19
C ALA A 33 -6.30 27.61 44.86
N ARG A 34 -5.01 27.99 44.91
CA ARG A 34 -4.15 27.99 43.71
C ARG A 34 -3.81 26.58 43.23
N THR A 35 -3.55 25.64 44.13
CA THR A 35 -3.28 24.25 43.74
C THR A 35 -4.53 23.58 43.18
N GLN A 36 -5.70 23.87 43.74
CA GLN A 36 -6.98 23.39 43.21
C GLN A 36 -7.28 23.94 41.82
N ALA A 37 -7.12 25.25 41.59
CA ALA A 37 -7.30 25.84 40.26
C ALA A 37 -6.32 25.27 39.22
N ARG A 38 -5.07 24.99 39.61
CA ARG A 38 -4.09 24.32 38.74
C ARG A 38 -4.47 22.88 38.43
N TYR A 39 -4.98 22.16 39.42
CA TYR A 39 -5.47 20.79 39.23
C TYR A 39 -6.65 20.74 38.25
N GLU A 40 -7.64 21.62 38.41
CA GLU A 40 -8.77 21.74 37.48
C GLU A 40 -8.30 22.08 36.06
N ALA A 41 -7.37 23.02 35.91
CA ALA A 41 -6.77 23.33 34.61
C ALA A 41 -6.02 22.13 34.00
N ALA A 42 -5.26 21.38 34.81
CA ALA A 42 -4.57 20.16 34.37
C ALA A 42 -5.58 19.08 33.92
N MET A 43 -6.70 18.93 34.60
CA MET A 43 -7.76 18.00 34.21
C MET A 43 -8.40 18.38 32.86
N HIS A 44 -8.59 19.68 32.58
CA HIS A 44 -9.05 20.14 31.27
C HIS A 44 -8.03 19.86 30.15
N VAL A 45 -6.75 20.09 30.40
CA VAL A 45 -5.67 19.76 29.45
C VAL A 45 -5.63 18.26 29.20
N HIS A 46 -5.72 17.44 30.25
CA HIS A 46 -5.78 15.99 30.12
C HIS A 46 -6.94 15.54 29.24
N ALA A 47 -8.16 16.05 29.48
CA ALA A 47 -9.32 15.71 28.67
C ALA A 47 -9.14 16.10 27.18
N ALA A 48 -8.54 17.27 26.92
CA ALA A 48 -8.24 17.70 25.55
C ALA A 48 -7.19 16.82 24.87
N GLU A 49 -6.15 16.39 25.61
CA GLU A 49 -5.13 15.48 25.08
C GLU A 49 -5.67 14.07 24.82
N VAL A 50 -6.57 13.57 25.67
CA VAL A 50 -7.26 12.29 25.43
C VAL A 50 -8.12 12.37 24.16
N ALA A 51 -8.94 13.41 23.99
CA ALA A 51 -9.77 13.57 22.79
C ALA A 51 -8.93 13.66 21.49
N ARG A 52 -7.75 14.28 21.56
CA ARG A 52 -6.81 14.30 20.44
C ARG A 52 -6.18 12.93 20.18
N LEU A 53 -5.85 12.19 21.24
CA LEU A 53 -5.35 10.82 21.14
C LEU A 53 -6.41 9.90 20.49
N ASP A 54 -7.70 10.04 20.83
CA ASP A 54 -8.80 9.28 20.18
C ASP A 54 -8.88 9.53 18.67
N THR A 55 -8.59 10.76 18.23
CA THR A 55 -8.58 11.12 16.80
C THR A 55 -7.36 10.53 16.09
N ASP A 56 -6.17 10.64 16.70
CA ASP A 56 -4.92 10.07 16.18
C ASP A 56 -5.03 8.53 16.09
N ASP A 57 -5.70 7.92 17.07
CA ASP A 57 -5.98 6.50 17.18
C ASP A 57 -6.90 5.96 16.06
N ALA A 58 -8.04 6.62 15.81
CA ALA A 58 -8.93 6.25 14.72
C ALA A 58 -8.23 6.30 13.34
N ALA A 59 -7.37 7.31 13.13
CA ALA A 59 -6.58 7.43 11.91
C ALA A 59 -5.54 6.30 11.79
N LEU A 60 -4.85 5.95 12.87
CA LEU A 60 -3.87 4.86 12.89
C LEU A 60 -4.52 3.51 12.60
N ARG A 61 -5.67 3.20 13.19
CA ARG A 61 -6.41 1.96 12.91
C ARG A 61 -6.85 1.85 11.46
N ALA A 62 -7.33 2.94 10.87
CA ALA A 62 -7.67 2.97 9.45
C ALA A 62 -6.44 2.71 8.56
N ALA A 63 -5.30 3.32 8.90
CA ALA A 63 -4.03 3.10 8.18
C ALA A 63 -3.55 1.64 8.32
N VAL A 64 -3.66 1.03 9.50
CA VAL A 64 -3.33 -0.38 9.74
C VAL A 64 -4.22 -1.31 8.92
N ALA A 65 -5.52 -1.04 8.85
CA ALA A 65 -6.45 -1.82 8.04
C ALA A 65 -6.09 -1.77 6.55
N GLU A 66 -5.77 -0.58 6.04
CA GLU A 66 -5.34 -0.40 4.65
C GLU A 66 -3.99 -1.08 4.37
N ALA A 67 -3.03 -0.96 5.29
CA ALA A 67 -1.74 -1.62 5.17
C ALA A 67 -1.86 -3.16 5.16
N ARG A 68 -2.76 -3.73 5.97
CA ARG A 68 -3.07 -5.17 5.95
C ARG A 68 -3.71 -5.59 4.62
N ARG A 69 -4.63 -4.79 4.09
CA ARG A 69 -5.22 -5.02 2.76
C ARG A 69 -4.14 -5.03 1.69
N LEU A 70 -3.27 -4.03 1.67
CA LEU A 70 -2.14 -3.95 0.74
C LEU A 70 -1.22 -5.17 0.86
N LEU A 71 -0.90 -5.61 2.08
CA LEU A 71 -0.03 -6.77 2.30
C LEU A 71 -0.61 -8.08 1.76
N ALA A 72 -1.95 -8.20 1.78
CA ALA A 72 -2.69 -9.33 1.22
C ALA A 72 -2.79 -9.23 -0.32
N ASP A 73 -3.13 -8.04 -0.83
CA ASP A 73 -3.27 -7.80 -2.28
C ASP A 73 -1.92 -7.96 -3.01
N THR A 74 -0.80 -7.71 -2.32
CA THR A 74 0.55 -7.81 -2.87
C THR A 74 1.26 -9.14 -2.59
N ASP A 75 0.52 -10.18 -2.20
CA ASP A 75 1.12 -11.49 -1.90
C ASP A 75 1.76 -12.13 -3.13
N GLY A 76 3.08 -12.35 -3.07
CA GLY A 76 3.87 -12.88 -4.18
C GLY A 76 4.05 -11.93 -5.36
N THR A 77 3.60 -10.67 -5.26
CA THR A 77 3.61 -9.70 -6.36
C THR A 77 4.45 -8.45 -6.09
N VAL A 78 5.49 -8.58 -5.28
CA VAL A 78 6.47 -7.49 -5.05
C VAL A 78 7.83 -7.85 -5.62
N ALA A 79 8.55 -6.85 -6.14
CA ALA A 79 9.88 -7.07 -6.71
C ALA A 79 10.92 -7.39 -5.62
N TYR A 80 10.77 -6.82 -4.42
CA TYR A 80 11.74 -6.95 -3.34
C TYR A 80 11.10 -7.53 -2.07
N SER A 81 11.36 -8.81 -1.80
CA SER A 81 10.80 -9.56 -0.67
C SER A 81 10.92 -8.87 0.71
N PRO A 82 12.04 -8.19 1.06
CA PRO A 82 12.14 -7.49 2.34
C PRO A 82 11.15 -6.33 2.52
N THR A 83 10.58 -5.75 1.44
CA THR A 83 9.57 -4.68 1.58
C THR A 83 8.34 -5.14 2.36
N ARG A 84 7.90 -6.38 2.13
CA ARG A 84 6.76 -6.97 2.84
C ARG A 84 7.07 -7.24 4.30
N THR A 85 8.28 -7.70 4.59
CA THR A 85 8.76 -7.86 5.97
C THR A 85 8.76 -6.52 6.70
N THR A 86 9.20 -5.44 6.05
CA THR A 86 9.14 -4.08 6.61
C THR A 86 7.70 -3.62 6.85
N LEU A 87 6.77 -3.85 5.91
CA LEU A 87 5.35 -3.51 6.10
C LEU A 87 4.72 -4.29 7.25
N ALA A 88 4.98 -5.59 7.34
CA ALA A 88 4.51 -6.42 8.46
C ALA A 88 5.06 -5.93 9.81
N ALA A 89 6.35 -5.55 9.87
CA ALA A 89 6.96 -4.99 11.07
C ALA A 89 6.35 -3.64 11.45
N ALA A 90 6.08 -2.76 10.47
CA ALA A 90 5.45 -1.46 10.70
C ALA A 90 3.99 -1.60 11.19
N ILE A 91 3.24 -2.56 10.65
CA ILE A 91 1.89 -2.92 11.14
C ILE A 91 1.97 -3.35 12.61
N ALA A 92 2.88 -4.29 12.95
CA ALA A 92 3.05 -4.76 14.32
C ALA A 92 3.54 -3.66 15.29
N GLN A 93 4.25 -2.65 14.79
CA GLN A 93 4.65 -1.48 15.58
C GLN A 93 3.49 -0.50 15.80
N ALA A 94 2.67 -0.26 14.78
CA ALA A 94 1.47 0.55 14.88
C ALA A 94 0.45 -0.05 15.85
N GLU A 95 0.24 -1.37 15.82
CA GLU A 95 -0.63 -2.08 16.76
C GLU A 95 -0.15 -1.95 18.21
N ARG A 96 1.16 -2.14 18.45
CA ARG A 96 1.73 -1.93 19.78
C ARG A 96 1.58 -0.48 20.27
N ALA A 97 1.62 0.49 19.36
CA ALA A 97 1.41 1.90 19.71
C ALA A 97 -0.07 2.21 20.01
N ASP A 98 -1.01 1.56 19.33
CA ASP A 98 -2.45 1.60 19.65
C ASP A 98 -2.71 1.01 21.04
N ASP A 99 -2.20 -0.19 21.32
CA ASP A 99 -2.34 -0.85 22.63
C ASP A 99 -1.81 0.04 23.78
N ALA A 100 -0.61 0.62 23.61
CA ALA A 100 -0.01 1.51 24.60
C ALA A 100 -0.79 2.84 24.77
N ALA A 101 -1.46 3.30 23.71
CA ALA A 101 -2.34 4.47 23.78
C ALA A 101 -3.62 4.16 24.55
N ALA A 102 -4.24 3.00 24.32
CA ALA A 102 -5.41 2.55 25.05
C ALA A 102 -5.11 2.42 26.56
N GLU A 103 -3.94 1.87 26.92
CA GLU A 103 -3.47 1.82 28.32
C GLU A 103 -3.31 3.23 28.92
N SER A 104 -2.75 4.17 28.15
CA SER A 104 -2.55 5.56 28.58
C SER A 104 -3.86 6.33 28.75
N GLN A 105 -4.89 6.04 27.94
CA GLN A 105 -6.24 6.61 28.08
C GLN A 105 -6.97 6.04 29.31
N ALA A 106 -6.79 4.74 29.58
CA ALA A 106 -7.43 4.08 30.72
C ALA A 106 -6.86 4.56 32.08
N ALA A 107 -5.65 5.13 32.09
CA ALA A 107 -5.02 5.68 33.28
C ALA A 107 -5.79 6.91 33.80
N ARG A 108 -6.51 6.74 34.92
CA ARG A 108 -7.20 7.86 35.57
C ARG A 108 -6.20 8.80 36.25
N PRO A 109 -6.25 10.12 35.99
CA PRO A 109 -5.49 11.08 36.76
C PRO A 109 -5.91 11.00 38.24
N GLY A 110 -4.94 10.88 39.13
CA GLY A 110 -5.17 10.80 40.57
C GLY A 110 -5.72 12.11 41.16
N ARG A 111 -5.89 12.15 42.48
CA ARG A 111 -6.44 13.33 43.20
C ARG A 111 -5.41 14.44 43.46
N SER A 112 -4.21 14.36 42.88
CA SER A 112 -3.15 15.37 43.06
C SER A 112 -2.70 15.95 41.73
N LEU A 113 -2.22 17.19 41.76
CA LEU A 113 -1.64 17.88 40.60
C LEU A 113 -0.51 17.05 39.96
N GLU A 114 0.37 16.47 40.78
CA GLU A 114 1.48 15.64 40.30
C GLU A 114 0.98 14.42 39.51
N THR A 115 -0.06 13.74 40.00
CA THR A 115 -0.65 12.60 39.28
C THR A 115 -1.35 13.02 37.99
N ALA A 116 -1.96 14.21 37.95
CA ALA A 116 -2.57 14.74 36.72
C ALA A 116 -1.51 15.11 35.68
N GLU A 117 -0.42 15.76 36.08
CA GLU A 117 0.71 16.08 35.20
C GLU A 117 1.41 14.82 34.67
N ALA A 118 1.54 13.78 35.50
CA ALA A 118 2.07 12.49 35.08
C ALA A 118 1.18 11.82 34.01
N ALA A 119 -0.15 11.85 34.19
CA ALA A 119 -1.10 11.33 33.21
C ALA A 119 -1.03 12.09 31.87
N ILE A 120 -0.95 13.43 31.91
CA ILE A 120 -0.76 14.25 30.69
C ILE A 120 0.51 13.84 29.94
N ARG A 121 1.64 13.68 30.65
CA ARG A 121 2.90 13.22 30.03
C ARG A 121 2.80 11.82 29.44
N ALA A 122 2.04 10.92 30.06
CA ALA A 122 1.80 9.58 29.52
C ALA A 122 1.03 9.65 28.19
N VAL A 123 -0.09 10.37 28.15
CA VAL A 123 -0.89 10.59 26.93
C VAL A 123 -0.05 11.25 25.83
N GLN A 124 0.75 12.27 26.14
CA GLN A 124 1.63 12.92 25.16
C GLN A 124 2.70 11.98 24.58
N ARG A 125 3.26 11.07 25.40
CA ARG A 125 4.20 10.04 24.91
C ARG A 125 3.51 9.04 24.00
N ALA A 126 2.31 8.58 24.37
CA ALA A 126 1.51 7.69 23.53
C ALA A 126 1.19 8.33 22.17
N ARG A 127 0.77 9.61 22.15
CA ARG A 127 0.53 10.35 20.91
C ARG A 127 1.78 10.46 20.03
N THR A 128 2.94 10.74 20.62
CA THR A 128 4.21 10.77 19.88
C THR A 128 4.52 9.40 19.26
N ALA A 129 4.38 8.33 20.05
CA ALA A 129 4.60 6.96 19.57
C ALA A 129 3.64 6.57 18.43
N GLN A 130 2.35 6.89 18.53
CA GLN A 130 1.37 6.65 17.46
C GLN A 130 1.73 7.41 16.17
N ARG A 131 2.14 8.68 16.29
CA ARG A 131 2.53 9.49 15.12
C ARG A 131 3.77 8.94 14.44
N ASP A 132 4.76 8.51 15.21
CA ASP A 132 5.99 7.94 14.65
C ASP A 132 5.72 6.58 14.01
N ALA A 133 4.91 5.71 14.65
CA ALA A 133 4.46 4.46 14.06
C ALA A 133 3.63 4.70 12.78
N GLY A 134 2.77 5.72 12.76
CA GLY A 134 2.00 6.11 11.57
C GLY A 134 2.87 6.58 10.41
N LYS A 135 3.96 7.32 10.68
CA LYS A 135 4.94 7.71 9.64
C LYS A 135 5.67 6.49 9.08
N GLU A 136 6.15 5.60 9.96
CA GLU A 136 6.84 4.37 9.54
C GLU A 136 5.92 3.47 8.72
N LEU A 137 4.65 3.34 9.12
CA LEU A 137 3.64 2.61 8.37
C LEU A 137 3.41 3.23 6.99
N SER A 138 3.26 4.55 6.92
CA SER A 138 3.10 5.25 5.64
C SER A 138 4.29 5.04 4.71
N MET A 139 5.52 5.11 5.23
CA MET A 139 6.73 4.85 4.44
C MET A 139 6.77 3.40 3.93
N ALA A 140 6.40 2.44 4.78
CA ALA A 140 6.36 1.04 4.39
C ALA A 140 5.28 0.75 3.33
N VAL A 141 4.11 1.38 3.44
CA VAL A 141 3.04 1.31 2.44
C VAL A 141 3.50 1.86 1.10
N THR A 142 4.14 3.03 1.07
CA THR A 142 4.70 3.60 -0.17
C THR A 142 5.74 2.66 -0.78
N MET A 143 6.66 2.13 0.02
CA MET A 143 7.70 1.23 -0.46
C MET A 143 7.14 -0.07 -1.07
N VAL A 144 6.10 -0.65 -0.46
CA VAL A 144 5.42 -1.83 -1.03
C VAL A 144 4.67 -1.46 -2.31
N GLY A 145 3.99 -0.31 -2.35
CA GLY A 145 3.33 0.18 -3.55
C GLY A 145 4.28 0.35 -4.73
N ASP A 146 5.42 1.00 -4.50
CA ASP A 146 6.46 1.19 -5.53
C ASP A 146 7.06 -0.15 -5.96
N SER A 147 7.33 -1.06 -5.01
CA SER A 147 7.88 -2.38 -5.32
C SER A 147 6.90 -3.27 -6.09
N HIS A 148 5.60 -3.16 -5.82
CA HIS A 148 4.55 -3.83 -6.57
C HIS A 148 4.42 -3.27 -7.99
N ALA A 149 4.44 -1.94 -8.15
CA ALA A 149 4.39 -1.31 -9.47
C ALA A 149 5.56 -1.75 -10.36
N THR A 150 6.78 -1.80 -9.82
CA THR A 150 7.95 -2.31 -10.54
C THR A 150 7.77 -3.78 -10.92
N PHE A 151 7.28 -4.62 -10.01
CA PHE A 151 7.04 -6.04 -10.30
C PHE A 151 6.05 -6.24 -11.45
N VAL A 152 4.94 -5.50 -11.45
CA VAL A 152 3.93 -5.60 -12.50
C VAL A 152 4.50 -5.13 -13.85
N LEU A 153 5.33 -4.08 -13.84
CA LEU A 153 6.02 -3.62 -15.03
C LEU A 153 7.01 -4.68 -15.56
N ASP A 154 7.84 -5.25 -14.70
CA ASP A 154 8.80 -6.30 -15.07
C ASP A 154 8.09 -7.52 -15.66
N GLN A 155 6.92 -7.91 -15.10
CA GLN A 155 6.11 -8.98 -15.66
C GLN A 155 5.53 -8.65 -17.04
N ALA A 156 5.10 -7.40 -17.26
CA ALA A 156 4.60 -6.97 -18.56
C ALA A 156 5.73 -6.97 -19.61
N VAL A 157 6.91 -6.47 -19.24
CA VAL A 157 8.13 -6.51 -20.06
C VAL A 157 8.49 -7.95 -20.43
N ALA A 158 8.51 -8.86 -19.45
CA ALA A 158 8.81 -10.27 -19.67
C ALA A 158 7.81 -10.92 -20.65
N ARG A 159 6.50 -10.68 -20.46
CA ARG A 159 5.46 -11.18 -21.37
C ARG A 159 5.62 -10.68 -22.80
N ALA A 160 5.97 -9.40 -22.98
CA ALA A 160 6.24 -8.84 -24.30
C ALA A 160 7.49 -9.47 -24.95
N ALA A 161 8.56 -9.68 -24.18
CA ALA A 161 9.78 -10.33 -24.66
C ALA A 161 9.56 -11.80 -25.04
N ASP A 162 8.77 -12.54 -24.25
CA ASP A 162 8.41 -13.93 -24.54
C ASP A 162 7.55 -14.01 -25.81
N ALA A 163 6.55 -13.14 -25.96
CA ALA A 163 5.72 -13.06 -27.15
C ALA A 163 6.54 -12.73 -28.40
N ARG A 164 7.52 -11.81 -28.28
CA ARG A 164 8.45 -11.50 -29.37
C ARG A 164 9.29 -12.71 -29.76
N THR A 165 9.86 -13.41 -28.78
CA THR A 165 10.68 -14.61 -29.01
C THR A 165 9.87 -15.70 -29.72
N ALA A 166 8.60 -15.88 -29.33
CA ALA A 166 7.70 -16.82 -29.99
C ALA A 166 7.38 -16.41 -31.43
N LEU A 167 7.17 -15.12 -31.69
CA LEU A 167 7.00 -14.58 -33.03
C LEU A 167 8.24 -14.82 -33.91
N ASP A 168 9.44 -14.52 -33.41
CA ASP A 168 10.69 -14.72 -34.17
C ASP A 168 10.91 -16.20 -34.52
N ALA A 169 10.57 -17.10 -33.60
CA ALA A 169 10.59 -18.55 -33.86
C ALA A 169 9.59 -18.95 -34.96
N ALA A 170 8.37 -18.41 -34.93
CA ALA A 170 7.36 -18.65 -35.96
C ALA A 170 7.77 -18.10 -37.32
N VAL A 171 8.36 -16.90 -37.36
CA VAL A 171 8.92 -16.28 -38.58
C VAL A 171 9.99 -17.17 -39.17
N GLY A 172 10.98 -17.60 -38.38
CA GLY A 172 12.05 -18.47 -38.85
C GLY A 172 11.53 -19.80 -39.40
N GLU A 173 10.46 -20.34 -38.82
CA GLU A 173 9.81 -21.55 -39.32
C GLU A 173 8.99 -21.32 -40.60
N GLY A 174 8.30 -20.18 -40.70
CA GLY A 174 7.60 -19.76 -41.90
C GLY A 174 8.56 -19.54 -43.08
N GLU A 175 9.72 -18.92 -42.85
CA GLU A 175 10.76 -18.72 -43.86
C GLU A 175 11.33 -20.06 -44.37
N ARG A 176 11.63 -21.00 -43.48
CA ARG A 176 12.06 -22.36 -43.86
C ARG A 176 11.00 -23.06 -44.70
N THR A 177 9.74 -22.99 -44.28
CA THR A 177 8.62 -23.57 -45.02
C THR A 177 8.47 -22.93 -46.40
N LEU A 178 8.64 -21.61 -46.53
CA LEU A 178 8.59 -20.91 -47.82
C LEU A 178 9.67 -21.36 -48.79
N ALA A 179 10.86 -21.69 -48.28
CA ALA A 179 11.97 -22.27 -49.04
C ALA A 179 11.69 -23.74 -49.43
N ASP A 180 11.26 -24.58 -48.48
CA ASP A 180 11.03 -26.01 -48.69
C ASP A 180 9.86 -26.33 -49.62
N THR A 181 8.88 -25.41 -49.69
CA THR A 181 7.70 -25.52 -50.55
C THR A 181 7.91 -24.91 -51.94
N ALA A 182 9.07 -24.30 -52.20
CA ALA A 182 9.38 -23.73 -53.51
C ALA A 182 9.34 -24.81 -54.61
N GLY A 183 8.52 -24.57 -55.65
CA GLY A 183 8.35 -25.50 -56.76
C GLY A 183 7.54 -26.77 -56.45
N ARG A 184 7.02 -26.92 -55.22
CA ARG A 184 6.21 -28.07 -54.79
C ARG A 184 4.74 -27.74 -54.57
N VAL A 185 4.43 -26.48 -54.27
CA VAL A 185 3.04 -26.00 -54.13
C VAL A 185 2.61 -25.40 -55.48
N PRO A 186 1.53 -25.92 -56.11
CA PRO A 186 1.00 -25.37 -57.36
C PRO A 186 0.28 -24.03 -57.19
N ASP A 187 -0.15 -23.73 -55.96
CA ASP A 187 -0.92 -22.54 -55.61
C ASP A 187 -0.01 -21.39 -55.14
N ASP A 188 0.28 -20.47 -56.07
CA ASP A 188 1.06 -19.27 -55.78
C ASP A 188 0.38 -18.37 -54.72
N ALA A 189 -0.94 -18.47 -54.53
CA ALA A 189 -1.67 -17.66 -53.55
C ALA A 189 -1.35 -18.09 -52.11
N VAL A 190 -1.27 -19.39 -51.81
CA VAL A 190 -0.92 -19.88 -50.45
C VAL A 190 0.49 -19.47 -50.05
N ARG A 191 1.44 -19.49 -51.00
CA ARG A 191 2.81 -19.00 -50.75
C ARG A 191 2.86 -17.49 -50.60
N GLN A 192 2.04 -16.76 -51.36
CA GLN A 192 1.95 -15.31 -51.23
C GLN A 192 1.35 -14.89 -49.88
N ASP A 193 0.27 -15.53 -49.43
CA ASP A 193 -0.33 -15.29 -48.11
C ASP A 193 0.70 -15.48 -46.98
N LEU A 194 1.58 -16.49 -47.08
CA LEU A 194 2.65 -16.68 -46.12
C LEU A 194 3.72 -15.57 -46.22
N ARG A 195 4.08 -15.09 -47.41
CA ARG A 195 5.00 -13.95 -47.56
C ARG A 195 4.42 -12.67 -46.96
N ASP A 196 3.13 -12.42 -47.19
CA ASP A 196 2.44 -11.25 -46.67
C ASP A 196 2.39 -11.29 -45.13
N ALA A 197 2.10 -12.45 -44.55
CA ALA A 197 2.14 -12.64 -43.09
C ALA A 197 3.56 -12.42 -42.51
N LEU A 198 4.61 -12.92 -43.16
CA LEU A 198 6.00 -12.67 -42.73
C LEU A 198 6.40 -11.20 -42.88
N ALA A 199 5.92 -10.51 -43.92
CA ALA A 199 6.16 -9.08 -44.09
C ALA A 199 5.49 -8.26 -42.98
N VAL A 200 4.26 -8.62 -42.58
CA VAL A 200 3.58 -8.01 -41.42
C VAL A 200 4.37 -8.26 -40.13
N ALA A 201 4.87 -9.49 -39.93
CA ALA A 201 5.71 -9.82 -38.78
C ALA A 201 7.01 -9.01 -38.72
N ALA A 202 7.66 -8.79 -39.86
CA ALA A 202 8.87 -7.98 -39.96
C ALA A 202 8.64 -6.48 -39.68
N ALA A 203 7.43 -5.98 -39.97
CA ALA A 203 7.05 -4.59 -39.74
C ALA A 203 6.63 -4.29 -38.29
N LEU A 204 6.44 -5.31 -37.46
CA LEU A 204 6.06 -5.13 -36.06
C LEU A 204 7.23 -4.56 -35.25
N PRO A 205 7.00 -3.47 -34.47
CA PRO A 205 8.02 -2.95 -33.58
C PRO A 205 8.35 -3.97 -32.49
N ALA A 206 9.63 -4.06 -32.13
CA ALA A 206 10.11 -4.97 -31.09
C ALA A 206 9.75 -4.49 -29.68
N THR A 207 9.58 -3.19 -29.49
CA THR A 207 9.31 -2.55 -28.20
C THR A 207 8.02 -1.73 -28.27
N PRO A 208 7.32 -1.53 -27.15
CA PRO A 208 6.14 -0.67 -27.11
C PRO A 208 6.49 0.78 -27.45
N ARG A 209 5.47 1.56 -27.82
CA ARG A 209 5.58 3.02 -28.04
C ARG A 209 5.58 3.82 -26.74
N ASP A 210 5.11 3.21 -25.66
CA ASP A 210 5.03 3.78 -24.32
C ASP A 210 5.53 2.76 -23.30
N GLU A 211 6.38 3.20 -22.38
CA GLU A 211 7.01 2.34 -21.35
C GLU A 211 6.07 2.19 -20.15
N SER A 212 4.86 1.67 -20.41
CA SER A 212 3.82 1.42 -19.43
C SER A 212 3.35 -0.03 -19.49
N VAL A 213 2.77 -0.52 -18.38
CA VAL A 213 2.19 -1.87 -18.31
C VAL A 213 1.21 -2.11 -19.47
N ALA A 214 0.35 -1.13 -19.76
CA ALA A 214 -0.60 -1.21 -20.86
C ALA A 214 0.10 -1.27 -22.23
N GLY A 215 1.15 -0.47 -22.44
CA GLY A 215 1.93 -0.50 -23.68
C GLY A 215 2.63 -1.84 -23.92
N PHE A 216 3.24 -2.42 -22.87
CA PHE A 216 3.86 -3.75 -22.95
C PHE A 216 2.82 -4.85 -23.18
N ASP A 217 1.67 -4.83 -22.48
CA ASP A 217 0.60 -5.81 -22.66
C ASP A 217 -0.02 -5.74 -24.06
N GLU A 218 -0.22 -4.53 -24.60
CA GLU A 218 -0.67 -4.33 -25.99
C GLU A 218 0.35 -4.91 -26.98
N THR A 219 1.64 -4.65 -26.77
CA THR A 219 2.73 -5.17 -27.62
C THR A 219 2.78 -6.70 -27.59
N ALA A 220 2.68 -7.29 -26.40
CA ALA A 220 2.62 -8.75 -26.24
C ALA A 220 1.44 -9.36 -27.00
N ALA A 221 0.25 -8.74 -26.91
CA ALA A 221 -0.94 -9.18 -27.63
C ALA A 221 -0.79 -9.06 -29.15
N GLN A 222 -0.19 -7.96 -29.64
CA GLN A 222 0.09 -7.76 -31.07
C GLN A 222 1.06 -8.82 -31.61
N HIS A 223 2.17 -9.09 -30.89
CA HIS A 223 3.12 -10.12 -31.27
C HIS A 223 2.48 -11.52 -31.28
N ALA A 224 1.69 -11.85 -30.26
CA ALA A 224 0.99 -13.14 -30.17
C ALA A 224 -0.05 -13.32 -31.30
N ALA A 225 -0.77 -12.25 -31.67
CA ALA A 225 -1.75 -12.29 -32.76
C ALA A 225 -1.08 -12.54 -34.12
N VAL A 226 0.02 -11.84 -34.41
CA VAL A 226 0.77 -12.04 -35.67
C VAL A 226 1.50 -13.38 -35.67
N GLN A 227 2.01 -13.83 -34.52
CA GLN A 227 2.58 -15.18 -34.38
C GLN A 227 1.54 -16.24 -34.77
N ALA A 228 0.30 -16.13 -34.27
CA ALA A 228 -0.76 -17.09 -34.58
C ALA A 228 -1.09 -17.10 -36.08
N ASP A 229 -1.13 -15.94 -36.74
CA ASP A 229 -1.34 -15.85 -38.19
C ASP A 229 -0.18 -16.49 -38.97
N VAL A 230 1.07 -16.15 -38.65
CA VAL A 230 2.26 -16.76 -39.28
C VAL A 230 2.26 -18.28 -39.13
N VAL A 231 1.94 -18.81 -37.94
CA VAL A 231 1.83 -20.26 -37.71
C VAL A 231 0.72 -20.88 -38.57
N ALA A 232 -0.44 -20.24 -38.65
CA ALA A 232 -1.56 -20.73 -39.46
C ALA A 232 -1.22 -20.78 -40.95
N ARG A 233 -0.61 -19.71 -41.49
CA ARG A 233 -0.16 -19.64 -42.90
C ARG A 233 0.96 -20.64 -43.19
N THR A 234 1.87 -20.83 -42.25
CA THR A 234 2.93 -21.85 -42.34
C THR A 234 2.33 -23.25 -42.43
N ALA A 235 1.36 -23.57 -41.59
CA ALA A 235 0.67 -24.86 -41.63
C ALA A 235 -0.13 -25.07 -42.92
N ALA A 236 -0.77 -24.02 -43.45
CA ALA A 236 -1.46 -24.08 -44.74
C ALA A 236 -0.48 -24.38 -45.90
N ALA A 237 0.67 -23.71 -45.93
CA ALA A 237 1.70 -23.94 -46.94
C ALA A 237 2.26 -25.37 -46.89
N ARG A 238 2.50 -25.93 -45.69
CA ARG A 238 2.92 -27.33 -45.55
C ARG A 238 1.88 -28.33 -46.06
N ARG A 239 0.60 -28.13 -45.71
CA ARG A 239 -0.50 -28.99 -46.18
C ARG A 239 -0.71 -28.94 -47.69
N ALA A 240 -0.53 -27.76 -48.29
CA ALA A 240 -0.57 -27.61 -49.74
C ALA A 240 0.59 -28.37 -50.41
N ALA A 241 1.77 -28.36 -49.80
CA ALA A 241 2.95 -29.05 -50.32
C ALA A 241 2.90 -30.57 -50.17
N SER A 242 2.21 -31.10 -49.15
CA SER A 242 2.01 -32.53 -48.95
C SER A 242 0.88 -33.11 -49.82
N GLY A 243 0.13 -32.29 -50.56
CA GLY A 243 -1.00 -32.73 -51.38
C GLY A 243 -2.29 -33.03 -50.60
N GLU A 244 -2.30 -32.79 -49.28
CA GLU A 244 -3.47 -33.02 -48.42
C GLU A 244 -4.63 -32.03 -48.68
N ALA A 245 -4.38 -30.95 -49.43
CA ALA A 245 -5.40 -29.96 -49.77
C ALA A 245 -6.50 -30.49 -50.73
N GLY A 246 -6.31 -31.67 -51.35
CA GLY A 246 -7.17 -32.18 -52.44
C GLY A 246 -8.11 -33.35 -52.14
N ALA A 247 -8.10 -33.96 -50.94
CA ALA A 247 -8.82 -35.24 -50.71
C ALA A 247 -10.30 -35.12 -50.27
N GLY A 248 -10.90 -33.92 -50.33
CA GLY A 248 -12.19 -33.63 -49.68
C GLY A 248 -13.41 -33.40 -50.59
N HIS A 249 -13.28 -33.39 -51.92
CA HIS A 249 -14.40 -33.11 -52.83
C HIS A 249 -14.30 -33.94 -54.12
N GLY A 250 -15.18 -34.92 -54.27
CA GLY A 250 -15.46 -35.54 -55.58
C GLY A 250 -15.45 -37.05 -55.59
N ASP A 251 -16.43 -37.69 -54.95
CA ASP A 251 -17.17 -38.80 -55.56
C ASP A 251 -18.43 -39.12 -54.75
N THR A 252 -19.43 -38.25 -54.89
CA THR A 252 -20.83 -38.71 -54.85
C THR A 252 -21.39 -38.50 -56.25
N ALA A 253 -21.16 -39.50 -57.10
CA ALA A 253 -21.78 -39.58 -58.41
C ALA A 253 -23.32 -39.50 -58.25
N PRO A 254 -24.02 -38.77 -59.13
CA PRO A 254 -25.47 -38.70 -59.08
C PRO A 254 -26.05 -40.05 -59.51
N ALA A 255 -26.85 -40.63 -58.63
CA ALA A 255 -27.84 -41.63 -59.04
C ALA A 255 -28.86 -40.92 -59.95
N ASP A 256 -28.87 -41.24 -61.25
CA ASP A 256 -30.13 -41.52 -61.95
C ASP A 256 -29.95 -42.14 -63.36
N ARG A 257 -30.92 -43.00 -63.70
CA ARG A 257 -31.29 -43.64 -64.99
C ARG A 257 -30.64 -44.97 -65.38
N ALA A 258 -31.28 -46.06 -65.00
CA ALA A 258 -32.19 -46.81 -65.88
C ALA A 258 -33.06 -47.80 -65.06
#